data_AF-A0A1D3D1T2-F1
#
_entry.id   AF-A0A1D3D1T2-F1
#
_cell.length_a   1.000
_cell.length_b   1.000
_cell.length_c   1.000
_cell.angle_alpha   90.00
_cell.angle_beta   90.00
_cell.angle_gamma   90.00
#
_symmetry.space_group_name_H-M   'P 1'
#
loop_
_entity.id
_entity.type
_entity.pdbx_description
1 polymer ?
#
loop_
_entity_poly.entity_id
_entity_poly.type
_entity_poly.pdbx_seq_one_letter_code
_entity_poly.pdbx_strand_id
1 'polypeptide(L)'
;MGDCELLRRACPRSFIAPFLQRRVRPDGRRPSEVRSAEIVAGGPYEGARQSEGCPGSAPPRPPLAAAHASSSVRAGADWWFAAVECKLGPPVPLPPRNGSPHGECGSGGRVVVVVDMPRICGCSQDDTVGTSREVSRHLTALLNDPSVFDCGQLQFPGHPAAAVEADPGCGDNHNNSSSSIKFYWHLEVRVVCLQFGGSLFRAPTLAAVAALGALRIPDVEWDPQKKWWSLLPPSSDLREDQTGEGGELVVVRGHKVVLHALPVCVTACQVLHNTWVIDPTQEERQLGPLVGLVSPAQGAPLSVHKLQGGPLDALLLQQLQLAAASAIDETRNQLAKAILG
;
A
#
# COMPACT_ATOMS: atom_id res chain seq x y z
N MET A 1 22.41 23.26 24.04
CA MET A 1 22.52 22.82 22.64
C MET A 1 23.91 23.18 22.17
N GLY A 2 24.68 22.27 21.58
CA GLY A 2 26.01 22.60 21.07
C GLY A 2 25.95 23.51 19.85
N ASP A 3 27.01 24.26 19.58
CA ASP A 3 27.09 25.22 18.46
C ASP A 3 26.75 24.59 17.10
N CYS A 4 27.03 23.29 16.92
CA CYS A 4 26.65 22.54 15.71
C CYS A 4 25.14 22.43 15.50
N GLU A 5 24.36 22.21 16.57
CA GLU A 5 22.90 22.14 16.49
C GLU A 5 22.30 23.52 16.20
N LEU A 6 22.91 24.58 16.73
CA LEU A 6 22.52 25.94 16.41
C LEU A 6 22.75 26.23 14.91
N LEU A 7 23.93 25.90 14.39
CA LEU A 7 24.26 26.10 12.98
C LEU A 7 23.36 25.29 12.05
N ARG A 8 23.06 24.03 12.41
CA ARG A 8 22.14 23.15 11.67
C ARG A 8 20.74 23.77 11.53
N ARG A 9 20.24 24.41 12.59
CA ARG A 9 18.91 25.05 12.59
C ARG A 9 18.90 26.44 11.96
N ALA A 10 19.89 27.27 12.25
CA ALA A 10 19.94 28.65 11.80
C ALA A 10 20.36 28.79 10.33
N CYS A 11 21.27 27.93 9.85
CA CYS A 11 21.84 28.00 8.50
C CYS A 11 21.99 26.59 7.90
N PRO A 12 20.87 25.86 7.63
CA PRO A 12 20.92 24.46 7.22
C PRO A 12 21.71 24.24 5.92
N ARG A 13 21.65 25.18 4.95
CA ARG A 13 22.47 25.11 3.73
C ARG A 13 23.97 25.17 4.03
N SER A 14 24.40 26.12 4.85
CA SER A 14 25.81 26.28 5.23
C SER A 14 26.30 25.10 6.07
N PHE A 15 25.42 24.51 6.88
CA PHE A 15 25.71 23.30 7.65
C PHE A 15 25.92 22.07 6.74
N ILE A 16 25.04 21.86 5.75
CA ILE A 16 25.07 20.66 4.89
C ILE A 16 26.14 20.75 3.78
N ALA A 17 26.44 21.95 3.28
CA ALA A 17 27.34 22.13 2.14
C ALA A 17 28.73 21.47 2.28
N PRO A 18 29.45 21.59 3.41
CA PRO A 18 30.76 20.94 3.58
C PRO A 18 30.71 19.41 3.50
N PHE A 19 29.60 18.79 3.92
CA PHE A 19 29.41 17.35 3.82
C PHE A 19 29.23 16.93 2.36
N LEU A 20 28.33 17.61 1.63
CA LEU A 20 28.05 17.27 0.24
C LEU A 20 29.25 17.52 -0.69
N GLN A 21 30.09 18.52 -0.40
CA GLN A 21 31.37 18.71 -1.09
C GLN A 21 32.30 17.50 -0.96
N ARG A 22 32.22 16.77 0.17
CA ARG A 22 32.95 15.53 0.42
C ARG A 22 32.19 14.28 -0.04
N ARG A 23 31.05 14.44 -0.73
CA ARG A 23 30.14 13.36 -1.17
C ARG A 23 29.63 12.48 -0.03
N VAL A 24 29.45 13.08 1.15
CA VAL A 24 28.90 12.43 2.35
C VAL A 24 27.78 13.31 2.89
N ARG A 25 26.82 12.74 3.61
CA ARG A 25 25.74 13.46 4.27
C ARG A 25 26.03 13.62 5.77
N PRO A 26 25.35 14.51 6.49
CA PRO A 26 25.53 14.65 7.93
C PRO A 26 25.32 13.36 8.74
N ASP A 27 24.54 12.41 8.20
CA ASP A 27 24.30 11.09 8.80
C ASP A 27 25.27 10.00 8.30
N GLY A 28 26.29 10.35 7.52
CA GLY A 28 27.32 9.45 7.01
C GLY A 28 26.99 8.76 5.68
N ARG A 29 25.76 8.86 5.18
CA ARG A 29 25.36 8.24 3.90
C ARG A 29 25.92 8.97 2.69
N ARG A 30 25.97 8.27 1.55
CA ARG A 30 26.21 8.92 0.25
C ARG A 30 24.94 9.65 -0.25
N PRO A 31 25.07 10.65 -1.14
CA PRO A 31 23.91 11.34 -1.72
C PRO A 31 22.92 10.42 -2.44
N SER A 32 23.38 9.32 -3.04
CA SER A 32 22.52 8.36 -3.75
C SER A 32 21.99 7.22 -2.88
N GLU A 33 22.28 7.23 -1.58
CA GLU A 33 22.03 6.09 -0.69
C GLU A 33 20.71 6.24 0.10
N VAL A 34 19.91 5.17 0.08
CA VAL A 34 18.64 5.08 0.84
C VAL A 34 18.88 4.54 2.25
N ARG A 35 18.04 4.93 3.21
CA ARG A 35 18.08 4.33 4.56
C ARG A 35 17.67 2.86 4.50
N SER A 36 18.30 2.02 5.30
CA SER A 36 17.76 0.68 5.58
C SER A 36 16.33 0.80 6.12
N ALA A 37 15.44 -0.04 5.62
CA ALA A 37 14.07 -0.13 6.08
C ALA A 37 13.85 -1.44 6.84
N GLU A 38 13.33 -1.34 8.05
CA GLU A 38 12.74 -2.46 8.78
C GLU A 38 11.26 -2.51 8.39
N ILE A 39 10.87 -3.59 7.71
CA ILE A 39 9.51 -3.79 7.23
C ILE A 39 8.98 -5.04 7.92
N VAL A 40 7.89 -4.89 8.67
CA VAL A 40 7.18 -5.99 9.31
C VAL A 40 5.79 -6.01 8.70
N ALA A 41 5.51 -7.01 7.88
CA ALA A 41 4.17 -7.27 7.35
C ALA A 41 3.54 -8.43 8.13
N GLY A 42 2.22 -8.35 8.33
CA GLY A 42 1.51 -9.41 9.01
C GLY A 42 0.04 -9.41 8.64
N GLY A 43 -0.46 -10.57 8.23
CA GLY A 43 -1.88 -10.86 8.29
C GLY A 43 -2.32 -11.07 9.75
N PRO A 44 -3.59 -10.80 10.11
CA PRO A 44 -4.14 -11.17 11.41
C PRO A 44 -4.06 -12.69 11.69
N TYR A 45 -3.70 -13.48 10.68
CA TYR A 45 -3.57 -14.93 10.70
C TYR A 45 -2.15 -15.43 11.04
N GLU A 46 -1.10 -14.63 10.84
CA GLU A 46 0.30 -15.09 10.99
C GLU A 46 0.86 -14.91 12.41
N GLY A 47 0.35 -13.93 13.17
CA GLY A 47 0.82 -13.64 14.53
C GLY A 47 0.50 -14.71 15.59
N ALA A 48 -0.33 -15.71 15.27
CA ALA A 48 -0.70 -16.76 16.22
C ALA A 48 0.32 -17.91 16.33
N ARG A 49 1.35 -17.96 15.47
CA ARG A 49 2.28 -19.12 15.39
C ARG A 49 3.57 -19.00 16.20
N GLN A 50 3.92 -17.87 16.82
CA GLN A 50 5.26 -17.68 17.42
C GLN A 50 5.34 -17.61 18.95
N SER A 51 4.27 -17.89 19.69
CA SER A 51 4.36 -18.06 21.15
C SER A 51 4.54 -19.53 21.53
N GLU A 52 5.67 -20.15 21.12
CA GLU A 52 6.13 -21.41 21.70
C GLU A 52 6.64 -21.15 23.14
N GLY A 53 5.73 -20.96 24.09
CA GLY A 53 6.18 -20.53 25.42
C GLY A 53 5.11 -20.41 26.49
N CYS A 54 4.06 -21.23 26.48
CA CYS A 54 3.31 -21.64 27.68
C CYS A 54 2.12 -22.55 27.27
N PRO A 55 2.17 -23.86 27.54
CA PRO A 55 1.00 -24.73 27.39
C PRO A 55 0.02 -24.43 28.53
N GLY A 56 -1.00 -23.59 28.31
CA GLY A 56 -2.02 -23.39 29.35
C GLY A 56 -3.12 -22.38 29.09
N SER A 57 -2.91 -21.36 28.25
CA SER A 57 -3.99 -20.42 27.93
C SER A 57 -3.76 -19.83 26.56
N ALA A 58 -4.56 -20.25 25.58
CA ALA A 58 -4.63 -19.52 24.32
C ALA A 58 -5.03 -18.07 24.67
N PRO A 59 -4.22 -17.05 24.33
CA PRO A 59 -4.60 -15.68 24.59
C PRO A 59 -5.96 -15.40 23.94
N PRO A 60 -6.86 -14.64 24.59
CA PRO A 60 -8.14 -14.29 24.01
C PRO A 60 -7.89 -13.67 22.64
N ARG A 61 -8.42 -14.34 21.61
CA ARG A 61 -8.25 -13.90 20.23
C ARG A 61 -8.84 -12.48 20.14
N PRO A 62 -8.14 -11.53 19.50
CA PRO A 62 -8.69 -10.21 19.32
C PRO A 62 -10.05 -10.35 18.61
N PRO A 63 -11.10 -9.64 19.06
CA PRO A 63 -12.36 -9.60 18.34
C PRO A 63 -12.06 -9.19 16.90
N LEU A 64 -12.71 -9.87 15.92
CA LEU A 64 -12.59 -9.67 14.47
C LEU A 64 -11.81 -8.40 14.13
N ALA A 65 -10.51 -8.54 13.87
CA ALA A 65 -9.66 -7.38 13.68
C ALA A 65 -10.23 -6.54 12.53
N ALA A 66 -10.39 -5.23 12.75
CA ALA A 66 -10.91 -4.31 11.73
C ALA A 66 -10.05 -4.28 10.44
N ALA A 67 -8.83 -4.83 10.50
CA ALA A 67 -7.92 -4.96 9.37
C ALA A 67 -7.64 -6.43 9.03
N HIS A 68 -7.66 -6.73 7.74
CA HIS A 68 -7.41 -8.06 7.15
C HIS A 68 -5.93 -8.30 6.83
N ALA A 69 -5.13 -7.24 6.82
CA ALA A 69 -3.67 -7.27 6.82
C ALA A 69 -3.12 -5.96 7.31
N SER A 70 -1.87 -5.98 7.77
CA SER A 70 -1.17 -4.77 8.19
C SER A 70 0.32 -4.86 7.90
N SER A 71 0.98 -3.71 7.97
CA SER A 71 2.42 -3.65 8.01
C SER A 71 2.89 -2.42 8.78
N SER A 72 4.13 -2.47 9.26
CA SER A 72 4.85 -1.31 9.75
C SER A 72 6.18 -1.19 9.02
N VAL A 73 6.58 0.04 8.74
CA VAL A 73 7.84 0.37 8.08
C VAL A 73 8.58 1.41 8.89
N ARG A 74 9.82 1.12 9.24
CA ARG A 74 10.74 2.06 9.88
C ARG A 74 11.97 2.26 9.01
N ALA A 75 12.21 3.50 8.57
CA ALA A 75 13.37 3.87 7.75
C ALA A 75 14.06 5.11 8.36
N GLY A 76 15.03 4.87 9.25
CA GLY A 76 15.61 5.93 10.07
C GLY A 76 14.55 6.57 10.98
N ALA A 77 14.29 7.88 10.78
CA ALA A 77 13.26 8.62 11.51
C ALA A 77 11.85 8.47 10.91
N ASP A 78 11.70 7.89 9.72
CA ASP A 78 10.38 7.62 9.14
C ASP A 78 9.77 6.39 9.81
N TRP A 79 8.57 6.52 10.36
CA TRP A 79 7.78 5.42 10.90
C TRP A 79 6.35 5.50 10.39
N TRP A 80 5.97 4.49 9.62
CA TRP A 80 4.71 4.41 8.91
C TRP A 80 4.02 3.09 9.22
N PHE A 81 2.70 3.11 9.30
CA PHE A 81 1.87 1.94 9.47
C PHE A 81 0.85 1.87 8.33
N ALA A 82 0.56 0.68 7.83
CA ALA A 82 -0.50 0.46 6.86
C ALA A 82 -1.42 -0.66 7.34
N ALA A 83 -2.72 -0.49 7.15
CA ALA A 83 -3.74 -1.51 7.39
C ALA A 83 -4.67 -1.61 6.19
N VAL A 84 -5.11 -2.82 5.87
CA VAL A 84 -6.00 -3.09 4.75
C VAL A 84 -7.34 -3.62 5.26
N GLU A 85 -8.42 -2.99 4.82
CA GLU A 85 -9.80 -3.42 5.07
C GLU A 85 -10.45 -3.88 3.76
N CYS A 86 -11.09 -5.05 3.79
CA CYS A 86 -11.83 -5.60 2.65
C CYS A 86 -13.32 -5.28 2.81
N LYS A 87 -13.93 -4.63 1.81
CA LYS A 87 -15.36 -4.31 1.77
C LYS A 87 -16.01 -4.95 0.55
N LEU A 88 -17.14 -5.60 0.73
CA LEU A 88 -17.92 -6.10 -0.41
C LEU A 88 -18.80 -4.97 -0.96
N GLY A 89 -18.85 -4.81 -2.28
CA GLY A 89 -19.65 -3.76 -2.90
C GLY A 89 -19.96 -4.01 -4.38
N PRO A 90 -20.76 -3.12 -5.00
CA PRO A 90 -21.05 -3.19 -6.42
C PRO A 90 -19.79 -2.98 -7.27
N PRO A 91 -19.80 -3.38 -8.55
CA PRO A 91 -18.70 -3.13 -9.45
C PRO A 91 -18.47 -1.62 -9.63
N VAL A 92 -17.21 -1.22 -9.68
CA VAL A 92 -16.80 0.15 -10.00
C VAL A 92 -16.17 0.16 -11.40
N PRO A 93 -16.43 1.18 -12.23
CA PRO A 93 -15.74 1.31 -13.52
C PRO A 93 -14.23 1.42 -13.30
N LEU A 94 -13.47 0.57 -13.98
CA LEU A 94 -12.02 0.56 -13.95
C LEU A 94 -11.45 1.44 -15.08
N PRO A 95 -10.26 2.03 -14.90
CA PRO A 95 -9.58 2.71 -15.99
C PRO A 95 -9.35 1.74 -17.17
N PRO A 96 -9.40 2.23 -18.42
CA PRO A 96 -9.21 1.39 -19.60
C PRO A 96 -7.84 0.72 -19.56
N ARG A 97 -7.80 -0.57 -19.86
CA ARG A 97 -6.55 -1.34 -19.94
C ARG A 97 -5.78 -0.86 -21.17
N ASN A 98 -4.56 -0.35 -20.97
CA ASN A 98 -3.68 0.07 -22.07
C ASN A 98 -3.52 -1.07 -23.08
N GLY A 99 -3.97 -0.86 -24.32
CA GLY A 99 -3.83 -1.82 -25.42
C GLY A 99 -5.06 -2.66 -25.75
N SER A 100 -6.21 -2.47 -25.10
CA SER A 100 -7.45 -3.13 -25.56
C SER A 100 -8.04 -2.37 -26.76
N PRO A 101 -8.13 -2.99 -27.96
CA PRO A 101 -8.58 -2.32 -29.20
C PRO A 101 -10.08 -1.98 -29.19
N HIS A 102 -10.84 -2.58 -28.27
CA HIS A 102 -12.22 -2.22 -27.97
C HIS A 102 -12.24 -1.67 -26.56
N GLY A 103 -12.61 -0.40 -26.41
CA GLY A 103 -12.66 0.35 -25.14
C GLY A 103 -13.75 -0.14 -24.18
N GLU A 104 -13.86 -1.45 -23.98
CA GLU A 104 -14.70 -2.04 -22.95
C GLU A 104 -14.17 -1.60 -21.59
N CYS A 105 -14.93 -0.69 -20.98
CA CYS A 105 -14.69 -0.24 -19.63
C CYS A 105 -15.03 -1.40 -18.70
N GLY A 106 -14.02 -2.19 -18.34
CA GLY A 106 -14.17 -3.27 -17.39
C GLY A 106 -14.70 -2.74 -16.06
N SER A 107 -15.60 -3.49 -15.44
CA SER A 107 -16.11 -3.17 -14.10
C SER A 107 -15.50 -4.13 -13.10
N GLY A 108 -15.05 -3.66 -11.93
CA GLY A 108 -14.42 -4.54 -10.96
C GLY A 108 -14.27 -3.94 -9.56
N GLY A 109 -13.51 -4.64 -8.73
CA GLY A 109 -13.07 -4.14 -7.44
C GLY A 109 -11.98 -3.10 -7.61
N ARG A 110 -11.71 -2.29 -6.58
CA ARG A 110 -10.64 -1.30 -6.60
C ARG A 110 -9.86 -1.28 -5.30
N VAL A 111 -8.64 -0.74 -5.38
CA VAL A 111 -7.84 -0.37 -4.22
C VAL A 111 -8.00 1.12 -3.98
N VAL A 112 -8.28 1.54 -2.74
CA VAL A 112 -8.31 2.96 -2.35
C VAL A 112 -7.32 3.14 -1.23
N VAL A 113 -6.37 4.05 -1.41
CA VAL A 113 -5.36 4.34 -0.39
C VAL A 113 -5.67 5.69 0.24
N VAL A 114 -5.74 5.71 1.57
CA VAL A 114 -5.91 6.92 2.36
C VAL A 114 -4.70 7.06 3.26
N VAL A 115 -3.96 8.14 3.08
CA VAL A 115 -2.80 8.49 3.89
C VAL A 115 -3.20 9.54 4.91
N ASP A 116 -2.86 9.31 6.17
CA ASP A 116 -3.03 10.25 7.27
C ASP A 116 -1.66 10.64 7.85
N MET A 117 -1.49 11.93 8.10
CA MET A 117 -0.28 12.52 8.69
C MET A 117 -0.69 13.34 9.92
N PRO A 118 -1.01 12.66 11.04
CA PRO A 118 -1.48 13.33 12.25
C PRO A 118 -0.41 14.26 12.82
N ARG A 119 -0.82 15.27 13.60
CA ARG A 119 0.10 16.28 14.16
C ARG A 119 1.27 15.69 14.96
N ILE A 120 1.07 14.51 15.56
CA ILE A 120 2.09 13.79 16.31
C ILE A 120 3.28 13.35 15.45
N CYS A 121 3.14 13.28 14.12
CA CYS A 121 4.20 12.79 13.23
C CYS A 121 5.36 13.79 13.04
N GLY A 122 5.24 15.03 13.50
CA GLY A 122 6.29 16.06 13.35
C GLY A 122 6.41 16.65 11.95
N CYS A 123 5.47 16.36 11.06
CA CYS A 123 5.33 17.06 9.79
C CYS A 123 4.82 18.51 10.02
N SER A 124 5.27 19.46 9.20
CA SER A 124 4.80 20.86 9.29
C SER A 124 3.30 20.92 9.00
N GLN A 125 2.54 21.74 9.73
CA GLN A 125 1.08 21.84 9.53
C GLN A 125 0.73 22.22 8.08
N ASP A 126 1.51 23.12 7.49
CA ASP A 126 1.35 23.57 6.10
C ASP A 126 1.52 22.44 5.08
N ASP A 127 2.31 21.42 5.42
CA ASP A 127 2.60 20.29 4.54
C ASP A 127 1.57 19.16 4.68
N THR A 128 0.98 18.97 5.87
CA THR A 128 0.24 17.73 6.21
C THR A 128 -0.91 17.38 5.26
N VAL A 129 -1.90 18.27 5.06
CA VAL A 129 -3.13 17.93 4.33
C VAL A 129 -2.89 17.81 2.82
N GLY A 130 -2.10 18.73 2.24
CA GLY A 130 -1.77 18.69 0.81
C GLY A 130 -0.93 17.47 0.46
N THR A 131 0.08 17.20 1.28
CA THR A 131 0.98 16.06 1.11
C THR A 131 0.24 14.75 1.26
N SER A 132 -0.56 14.57 2.32
CA SER A 132 -1.26 13.31 2.55
C SER A 132 -2.22 12.98 1.42
N ARG A 133 -2.95 13.99 0.90
CA ARG A 133 -3.83 13.82 -0.26
C ARG A 133 -3.07 13.45 -1.52
N GLU A 134 -1.91 14.05 -1.76
CA GLU A 134 -1.09 13.76 -2.93
C GLU A 134 -0.49 12.35 -2.87
N VAL A 135 0.04 11.94 -1.71
CA VAL A 135 0.52 10.58 -1.50
C VAL A 135 -0.62 9.56 -1.64
N SER A 136 -1.79 9.85 -1.08
CA SER A 136 -3.00 9.01 -1.23
C SER A 136 -3.37 8.80 -2.71
N ARG A 137 -3.44 9.89 -3.47
CA ARG A 137 -3.75 9.88 -4.90
C ARG A 137 -2.73 9.05 -5.68
N HIS A 138 -1.45 9.27 -5.39
CA HIS A 138 -0.36 8.58 -6.06
C HIS A 138 -0.38 7.07 -5.78
N LEU A 139 -0.48 6.67 -4.50
CA LEU A 139 -0.53 5.26 -4.12
C LEU A 139 -1.78 4.56 -4.65
N THR A 140 -2.93 5.26 -4.65
CA THR A 140 -4.16 4.75 -5.27
C THR A 140 -3.96 4.49 -6.76
N ALA A 141 -3.39 5.44 -7.50
CA ALA A 141 -3.13 5.24 -8.93
C ALA A 141 -2.14 4.08 -9.17
N LEU A 142 -1.05 4.03 -8.40
CA LEU A 142 -0.01 3.02 -8.50
C LEU A 142 -0.53 1.60 -8.22
N LEU A 143 -1.38 1.43 -7.21
CA LEU A 143 -1.92 0.13 -6.82
C LEU A 143 -3.15 -0.30 -7.62
N ASN A 144 -3.72 0.56 -8.46
CA ASN A 144 -4.71 0.16 -9.46
C ASN A 144 -4.09 0.04 -10.86
N ASP A 145 -2.77 0.20 -11.00
CA ASP A 145 -2.10 -0.06 -12.27
C ASP A 145 -2.13 -1.58 -12.54
N PRO A 146 -2.64 -2.03 -13.71
CA PRO A 146 -2.77 -3.45 -14.02
C PRO A 146 -1.42 -4.19 -14.13
N SER A 147 -0.30 -3.47 -14.28
CA SER A 147 1.05 -4.06 -14.21
C SER A 147 1.50 -4.36 -12.78
N VAL A 148 0.88 -3.72 -11.79
CA VAL A 148 1.14 -3.89 -10.36
C VAL A 148 0.14 -4.85 -9.74
N PHE A 149 -1.15 -4.66 -10.02
CA PHE A 149 -2.25 -5.34 -9.34
C PHE A 149 -3.40 -5.64 -10.32
N ASP A 150 -3.74 -6.92 -10.46
CA ASP A 150 -4.95 -7.27 -11.20
C ASP A 150 -6.19 -7.17 -10.30
N CYS A 151 -7.03 -6.17 -10.56
CA CYS A 151 -8.31 -6.01 -9.87
C CYS A 151 -9.32 -7.13 -10.18
N GLY A 152 -9.08 -7.93 -11.22
CA GLY A 152 -9.88 -9.12 -11.54
C GLY A 152 -9.90 -10.14 -10.38
N GLN A 153 -8.81 -10.23 -9.61
CA GLN A 153 -8.73 -11.13 -8.45
C GLN A 153 -9.67 -10.73 -7.29
N LEU A 154 -10.27 -9.54 -7.36
CA LEU A 154 -11.24 -9.04 -6.38
C LEU A 154 -12.68 -9.44 -6.72
N GLN A 155 -12.90 -10.20 -7.79
CA GLN A 155 -14.23 -10.70 -8.12
C GLN A 155 -14.76 -11.58 -6.99
N PHE A 156 -15.97 -11.26 -6.51
CA PHE A 156 -16.64 -12.09 -5.53
C PHE A 156 -17.41 -13.21 -6.25
N PRO A 157 -17.09 -14.49 -6.02
CA PRO A 157 -17.72 -15.59 -6.74
C PRO A 157 -19.10 -15.96 -6.16
N GLY A 158 -19.48 -15.42 -4.99
CA GLY A 158 -20.75 -15.75 -4.34
C GLY A 158 -21.93 -15.29 -5.20
N HIS A 159 -22.76 -16.25 -5.61
CA HIS A 159 -23.95 -15.96 -6.39
C HIS A 159 -25.14 -15.73 -5.45
N PRO A 160 -25.80 -14.56 -5.50
CA PRO A 160 -27.00 -14.32 -4.68
C PRO A 160 -28.19 -15.18 -5.10
N ALA A 161 -28.12 -15.98 -6.17
CA ALA A 161 -29.25 -16.81 -6.62
C ALA A 161 -29.70 -17.85 -5.58
N ALA A 162 -28.81 -18.29 -4.68
CA ALA A 162 -29.21 -19.10 -3.52
C ALA A 162 -30.19 -18.35 -2.57
N ALA A 163 -30.40 -17.05 -2.74
CA ALA A 163 -31.31 -16.22 -1.96
C ALA A 163 -32.65 -15.90 -2.66
N VAL A 164 -32.80 -16.24 -3.95
CA VAL A 164 -33.96 -15.81 -4.77
C VAL A 164 -34.96 -16.95 -5.04
N GLU A 165 -34.62 -18.21 -4.76
CA GLU A 165 -35.53 -19.36 -4.97
C GLU A 165 -36.60 -19.58 -3.87
N ALA A 166 -37.20 -18.51 -3.36
CA ALA A 166 -38.30 -18.63 -2.38
C ALA A 166 -39.54 -17.79 -2.73
N ASP A 167 -39.74 -17.44 -4.00
CA ASP A 167 -41.03 -16.90 -4.46
C ASP A 167 -41.62 -17.77 -5.59
N PRO A 168 -42.39 -18.83 -5.26
CA PRO A 168 -42.91 -19.81 -6.23
C PRO A 168 -44.08 -19.27 -7.09
N GLY A 169 -44.20 -17.96 -7.28
CA GLY A 169 -45.45 -17.31 -7.71
C GLY A 169 -45.58 -16.83 -9.16
N CYS A 170 -44.50 -16.66 -9.93
CA CYS A 170 -44.60 -16.04 -11.26
C CYS A 170 -43.90 -16.85 -12.35
N GLY A 171 -44.66 -17.74 -12.99
CA GLY A 171 -44.29 -18.26 -14.29
C GLY A 171 -44.55 -17.19 -15.35
N ASP A 172 -43.49 -16.69 -15.98
CA ASP A 172 -43.58 -16.17 -17.34
C ASP A 172 -42.27 -16.40 -18.11
N ASN A 173 -42.43 -17.17 -19.18
CA ASN A 173 -41.39 -17.53 -20.14
C ASN A 173 -41.06 -16.33 -21.03
N HIS A 174 -39.99 -15.60 -20.73
CA HIS A 174 -39.28 -14.82 -21.76
C HIS A 174 -37.81 -14.63 -21.41
N ASN A 175 -36.95 -15.33 -22.16
CA ASN A 175 -35.62 -14.98 -22.67
C ASN A 175 -34.83 -13.83 -21.99
N ASN A 176 -34.82 -13.78 -20.66
CA ASN A 176 -34.10 -12.78 -19.89
C ASN A 176 -32.71 -13.34 -19.62
N SER A 177 -31.71 -12.80 -20.30
CA SER A 177 -30.32 -12.83 -19.83
C SER A 177 -30.32 -12.22 -18.43
N SER A 178 -30.52 -13.05 -17.40
CA SER A 178 -30.56 -12.63 -16.01
C SER A 178 -29.24 -11.93 -15.72
N SER A 179 -29.28 -10.60 -15.64
CA SER A 179 -28.14 -9.77 -15.29
C SER A 179 -27.82 -10.05 -13.83
N SER A 180 -27.04 -11.11 -13.61
CA SER A 180 -26.59 -11.48 -12.28
C SER A 180 -25.82 -10.29 -11.71
N ILE A 181 -26.30 -9.78 -10.57
CA ILE A 181 -25.62 -8.70 -9.86
C ILE A 181 -24.27 -9.26 -9.41
N LYS A 182 -23.20 -8.75 -10.01
CA LYS A 182 -21.83 -9.09 -9.64
C LYS A 182 -21.43 -8.25 -8.43
N PHE A 183 -20.69 -8.83 -7.52
CA PHE A 183 -20.05 -8.11 -6.42
C PHE A 183 -18.55 -8.22 -6.54
N TYR A 184 -17.86 -7.26 -5.95
CA TYR A 184 -16.41 -7.23 -5.90
C TYR A 184 -15.94 -6.79 -4.52
N TRP A 185 -14.77 -7.28 -4.15
CA TRP A 185 -14.02 -6.77 -3.03
C TRP A 185 -13.44 -5.40 -3.37
N HIS A 186 -13.57 -4.46 -2.45
CA HIS A 186 -12.97 -3.14 -2.48
C HIS A 186 -11.98 -3.10 -1.32
N LEU A 187 -10.72 -2.81 -1.64
CA LEU A 187 -9.65 -2.77 -0.65
C LEU A 187 -9.44 -1.33 -0.21
N GLU A 188 -9.62 -1.04 1.07
CA GLU A 188 -9.28 0.26 1.67
C GLU A 188 -7.97 0.12 2.43
N VAL A 189 -6.91 0.75 1.92
CA VAL A 189 -5.58 0.77 2.54
C VAL A 189 -5.43 2.07 3.30
N ARG A 190 -5.40 2.01 4.64
CA ARG A 190 -5.14 3.16 5.50
C ARG A 190 -3.67 3.19 5.87
N VAL A 191 -2.98 4.26 5.52
CA VAL A 191 -1.57 4.48 5.80
C VAL A 191 -1.43 5.64 6.78
N VAL A 192 -0.77 5.46 7.91
CA VAL A 192 -0.63 6.48 8.95
C VAL A 192 0.85 6.76 9.20
N CYS A 193 1.24 8.03 9.17
CA CYS A 193 2.57 8.47 9.58
C CYS A 193 2.62 8.66 11.10
N LEU A 194 3.48 7.92 11.79
CA LEU A 194 3.71 8.08 13.24
C LEU A 194 4.90 9.00 13.52
N GLN A 195 5.91 8.96 12.66
CA GLN A 195 7.06 9.86 12.72
C GLN A 195 7.53 10.15 11.30
N PHE A 196 7.64 11.43 10.96
CA PHE A 196 8.03 11.86 9.62
C PHE A 196 9.51 12.25 9.58
N GLY A 197 10.29 11.48 8.83
CA GLY A 197 11.75 11.62 8.69
C GLY A 197 12.20 12.30 7.39
N GLY A 198 11.27 12.62 6.47
CA GLY A 198 11.53 13.38 5.24
C GLY A 198 11.20 12.66 3.94
N SER A 199 11.03 11.34 3.94
CA SER A 199 10.67 10.58 2.73
C SER A 199 9.16 10.60 2.50
N LEU A 200 8.71 11.26 1.44
CA LEU A 200 7.27 11.41 1.17
C LEU A 200 6.62 10.17 0.59
N PHE A 201 7.31 9.46 -0.29
CA PHE A 201 6.72 8.30 -0.96
C PHE A 201 7.31 6.97 -0.50
N ARG A 202 8.61 6.91 -0.19
CA ARG A 202 9.29 5.62 0.00
C ARG A 202 8.65 4.78 1.10
N ALA A 203 8.65 5.27 2.34
CA ALA A 203 8.13 4.53 3.47
C ALA A 203 6.61 4.24 3.37
N PRO A 204 5.73 5.17 2.97
CA PRO A 204 4.31 4.85 2.80
C PRO A 204 4.04 3.88 1.64
N THR A 205 4.79 3.94 0.53
CA THR A 205 4.69 2.93 -0.54
C THR A 205 5.09 1.56 -0.01
N LEU A 206 6.23 1.45 0.68
CA LEU A 206 6.68 0.19 1.28
C LEU A 206 5.61 -0.39 2.22
N ALA A 207 5.02 0.44 3.07
CA ALA A 207 3.99 0.01 4.02
C ALA A 207 2.71 -0.45 3.28
N ALA A 208 2.20 0.34 2.34
CA ALA A 208 1.00 -0.01 1.59
C ALA A 208 1.17 -1.32 0.80
N VAL A 209 2.31 -1.47 0.10
CA VAL A 209 2.60 -2.64 -0.73
C VAL A 209 2.86 -3.87 0.13
N ALA A 210 3.59 -3.74 1.24
CA ALA A 210 3.83 -4.85 2.16
C ALA A 210 2.53 -5.33 2.83
N ALA A 211 1.66 -4.42 3.25
CA ALA A 211 0.36 -4.77 3.82
C ALA A 211 -0.55 -5.48 2.80
N LEU A 212 -0.53 -5.05 1.52
CA LEU A 212 -1.25 -5.76 0.45
C LEU A 212 -0.63 -7.11 0.11
N GLY A 213 0.71 -7.24 0.13
CA GLY A 213 1.39 -8.51 -0.09
C GLY A 213 1.09 -9.57 0.99
N ALA A 214 0.76 -9.12 2.20
CA ALA A 214 0.30 -9.97 3.31
C ALA A 214 -1.23 -10.20 3.31
N LEU A 215 -1.98 -9.59 2.39
CA LEU A 215 -3.44 -9.65 2.38
C LEU A 215 -3.96 -11.02 1.98
N ARG A 216 -4.84 -11.54 2.84
CA ARG A 216 -5.79 -12.61 2.50
C ARG A 216 -7.20 -12.03 2.53
N ILE A 217 -7.94 -12.20 1.44
CA ILE A 217 -9.38 -11.91 1.41
C ILE A 217 -10.06 -12.85 2.42
N PRO A 218 -11.00 -12.35 3.24
CA PRO A 218 -11.66 -13.17 4.25
C PRO A 218 -12.61 -14.21 3.63
N ASP A 219 -12.80 -15.30 4.34
CA ASP A 219 -13.90 -16.23 4.09
C ASP A 219 -15.23 -15.56 4.48
N VAL A 220 -16.27 -15.79 3.68
CA VAL A 220 -17.64 -15.32 3.99
C VAL A 220 -18.63 -16.45 3.86
N GLU A 221 -19.69 -16.38 4.64
CA GLU A 221 -20.81 -17.30 4.63
C GLU A 221 -22.10 -16.54 4.37
N TRP A 222 -22.99 -17.10 3.56
CA TRP A 222 -24.33 -16.55 3.39
C TRP A 222 -25.17 -16.90 4.62
N ASP A 223 -25.64 -15.88 5.33
CA ASP A 223 -26.60 -16.04 6.43
C ASP A 223 -28.03 -15.99 5.84
N PRO A 224 -28.75 -17.13 5.76
CA PRO A 224 -30.07 -17.20 5.13
C PRO A 224 -31.14 -16.46 5.92
N GLN A 225 -30.96 -16.29 7.24
CA GLN A 225 -31.94 -15.62 8.09
C GLN A 225 -31.90 -14.11 7.89
N LYS A 226 -30.69 -13.55 7.84
CA LYS A 226 -30.47 -12.11 7.69
C LYS A 226 -30.33 -11.67 6.23
N LYS A 227 -30.24 -12.61 5.29
CA LYS A 227 -30.09 -12.38 3.84
C LYS A 227 -28.90 -11.47 3.50
N TRP A 228 -27.75 -11.76 4.10
CA TRP A 228 -26.51 -11.01 3.96
C TRP A 228 -25.30 -11.94 4.07
N TRP A 229 -24.14 -11.48 3.60
CA TRP A 229 -22.88 -12.18 3.78
C TRP A 229 -22.27 -11.82 5.14
N SER A 230 -21.96 -12.84 5.94
CA SER A 230 -21.23 -12.70 7.21
C SER A 230 -19.78 -13.14 7.05
N LEU A 231 -18.86 -12.40 7.66
CA LEU A 231 -17.44 -12.77 7.74
C LEU A 231 -17.27 -14.01 8.62
N LEU A 232 -16.55 -15.01 8.12
CA LEU A 232 -16.21 -16.19 8.91
C LEU A 232 -14.98 -15.92 9.79
N PRO A 233 -14.93 -16.46 11.02
CA PRO A 233 -13.77 -16.33 11.88
C PRO A 233 -12.49 -16.92 11.24
N PRO A 234 -11.31 -16.40 11.59
CA PRO A 234 -10.02 -16.80 11.02
C PRO A 234 -9.57 -18.26 11.07
N SER A 235 -10.38 -19.19 11.56
CA SER A 235 -9.96 -20.54 11.93
C SER A 235 -11.05 -21.58 11.76
N SER A 236 -12.03 -21.33 10.90
CA SER A 236 -12.89 -22.39 10.40
C SER A 236 -12.09 -23.25 9.43
N ASP A 237 -11.08 -23.96 9.95
CA ASP A 237 -10.70 -25.31 9.54
C ASP A 237 -11.92 -26.21 9.81
N LEU A 238 -13.05 -25.87 9.20
CA LEU A 238 -14.16 -26.79 9.03
C LEU A 238 -13.57 -27.84 8.12
N ARG A 239 -13.11 -28.93 8.75
CA ARG A 239 -12.91 -30.22 8.11
C ARG A 239 -14.01 -30.39 7.08
N GLU A 240 -13.63 -30.80 5.87
CA GLU A 240 -14.56 -31.16 4.79
C GLU A 240 -15.55 -32.28 5.18
N ASP A 241 -15.45 -32.84 6.39
CA ASP A 241 -16.37 -33.83 6.94
C ASP A 241 -17.46 -33.19 7.79
N GLN A 242 -18.57 -32.84 7.13
CA GLN A 242 -19.92 -33.24 7.52
C GLN A 242 -20.94 -32.75 6.49
N THR A 243 -21.15 -33.58 5.47
CA THR A 243 -22.43 -33.72 4.75
C THR A 243 -23.50 -34.18 5.75
N GLY A 244 -23.95 -33.27 6.61
CA GLY A 244 -25.17 -33.42 7.39
C GLY A 244 -26.33 -32.85 6.57
N GLU A 245 -27.31 -33.69 6.27
CA GLU A 245 -28.57 -33.31 5.63
C GLU A 245 -29.29 -32.22 6.45
N GLY A 246 -29.03 -30.96 6.16
CA GLY A 246 -29.60 -29.84 6.90
C GLY A 246 -29.10 -28.48 6.42
N GLY A 247 -29.61 -28.02 5.27
CA GLY A 247 -29.38 -26.67 4.74
C GLY A 247 -27.94 -26.38 4.34
N GLU A 248 -27.64 -26.46 3.04
CA GLU A 248 -26.31 -26.19 2.50
C GLU A 248 -25.89 -24.73 2.78
N LEU A 249 -25.05 -24.52 3.79
CA LEU A 249 -24.46 -23.22 4.09
C LEU A 249 -23.49 -22.87 2.96
N VAL A 250 -23.80 -21.80 2.22
CA VAL A 250 -22.97 -21.34 1.11
C VAL A 250 -21.78 -20.57 1.67
N VAL A 251 -20.63 -21.24 1.73
CA VAL A 251 -19.35 -20.66 2.16
C VAL A 251 -18.49 -20.31 0.96
N VAL A 252 -18.06 -19.05 0.87
CA VAL A 252 -17.06 -18.58 -0.09
C VAL A 252 -15.73 -18.45 0.63
N ARG A 253 -14.77 -19.30 0.25
CA ARG A 253 -13.41 -19.23 0.78
C ARG A 253 -12.64 -18.08 0.16
N GLY A 254 -11.98 -17.31 1.01
CA GLY A 254 -11.10 -16.23 0.63
C GLY A 254 -9.69 -16.73 0.30
N HIS A 255 -8.97 -15.94 -0.47
CA HIS A 255 -7.68 -16.28 -1.05
C HIS A 255 -6.62 -15.22 -0.75
N LYS A 256 -5.35 -15.61 -0.85
CA LYS A 256 -4.23 -14.66 -0.79
C LYS A 256 -4.22 -13.84 -2.07
N VAL A 257 -4.08 -12.54 -1.90
CA VAL A 257 -3.96 -11.58 -3.01
C VAL A 257 -2.53 -11.61 -3.55
N VAL A 258 -2.38 -11.54 -4.86
CA VAL A 258 -1.09 -11.60 -5.55
C VAL A 258 -0.81 -10.28 -6.26
N LEU A 259 0.36 -9.71 -5.98
CA LEU A 259 0.90 -8.57 -6.71
C LEU A 259 1.66 -9.08 -7.94
N HIS A 260 1.41 -8.49 -9.12
CA HIS A 260 2.17 -8.81 -10.33
C HIS A 260 3.57 -8.22 -10.29
N ALA A 261 3.72 -7.07 -9.65
CA ALA A 261 4.99 -6.38 -9.47
C ALA A 261 5.09 -5.76 -8.08
N LEU A 262 6.33 -5.45 -7.68
CA LEU A 262 6.64 -4.73 -6.45
C LEU A 262 6.97 -3.28 -6.79
N PRO A 263 5.97 -2.38 -6.78
CA PRO A 263 6.20 -0.99 -7.08
C PRO A 263 6.96 -0.35 -5.93
N VAL A 264 7.95 0.47 -6.25
CA VAL A 264 8.73 1.22 -5.27
C VAL A 264 8.86 2.67 -5.67
N CYS A 265 8.94 3.52 -4.66
CA CYS A 265 9.13 4.94 -4.83
C CYS A 265 10.34 5.40 -4.01
N VAL A 266 11.09 6.36 -4.53
CA VAL A 266 12.08 7.11 -3.75
C VAL A 266 11.87 8.60 -3.94
N THR A 267 12.09 9.38 -2.88
CA THR A 267 12.07 10.84 -2.95
C THR A 267 13.49 11.35 -3.15
N ALA A 268 13.67 12.38 -3.97
CA ALA A 268 14.96 13.05 -4.14
C ALA A 268 14.80 14.57 -3.99
N CYS A 269 15.78 15.21 -3.34
CA CYS A 269 15.83 16.65 -3.14
C CYS A 269 17.11 17.23 -3.73
N GLN A 270 16.99 18.35 -4.42
CA GLN A 270 18.15 19.12 -4.87
C GLN A 270 18.57 20.06 -3.74
N VAL A 271 19.71 19.79 -3.12
CA VAL A 271 20.15 20.51 -1.91
C VAL A 271 21.13 21.64 -2.23
N LEU A 272 22.01 21.41 -3.21
CA LEU A 272 22.92 22.40 -3.79
C LEU A 272 22.66 22.41 -5.29
N HIS A 273 22.99 23.53 -5.97
CA HIS A 273 22.65 23.79 -7.38
C HIS A 273 22.72 22.56 -8.29
N ASN A 274 23.75 21.71 -8.19
CA ASN A 274 23.91 20.53 -9.04
C ASN A 274 23.98 19.20 -8.26
N THR A 275 23.49 19.14 -7.02
CA THR A 275 23.59 17.95 -6.17
C THR A 275 22.23 17.48 -5.70
N TRP A 276 21.88 16.27 -6.15
CA TRP A 276 20.71 15.54 -5.70
C TRP A 276 21.04 14.64 -4.52
N VAL A 277 20.13 14.61 -3.55
CA VAL A 277 20.13 13.68 -2.43
C VAL A 277 18.90 12.81 -2.53
N ILE A 278 19.10 11.50 -2.57
CA ILE A 278 18.05 10.47 -2.57
C ILE A 278 17.71 10.11 -1.13
N ASP A 279 16.42 9.91 -0.88
CA ASP A 279 15.85 9.67 0.43
C ASP A 279 16.26 10.77 1.43
N PRO A 280 15.86 12.03 1.17
CA PRO A 280 16.29 13.18 1.95
C PRO A 280 15.75 13.12 3.38
N THR A 281 16.49 13.70 4.32
CA THR A 281 15.99 13.94 5.67
C THR A 281 15.01 15.12 5.70
N GLN A 282 14.35 15.33 6.84
CA GLN A 282 13.47 16.47 7.07
C GLN A 282 14.16 17.81 6.77
N GLU A 283 15.42 17.97 7.16
CA GLU A 283 16.16 19.22 6.97
C GLU A 283 16.56 19.41 5.51
N GLU A 284 17.02 18.36 4.85
CA GLU A 284 17.46 18.42 3.45
C GLU A 284 16.29 18.77 2.52
N ARG A 285 15.08 18.27 2.80
CA ARG A 285 13.89 18.50 1.96
C ARG A 285 13.54 19.99 1.79
N GLN A 286 13.90 20.82 2.77
CA GLN A 286 13.55 22.24 2.79
C GLN A 286 14.48 23.09 1.91
N LEU A 287 15.53 22.48 1.35
CA LEU A 287 16.62 23.23 0.73
C LEU A 287 16.47 23.48 -0.76
N GLY A 288 15.58 22.78 -1.45
CA GLY A 288 15.35 23.00 -2.86
C GLY A 288 14.25 22.14 -3.47
N PRO A 289 14.25 22.00 -4.81
CA PRO A 289 13.25 21.21 -5.52
C PRO A 289 13.20 19.74 -5.07
N LEU A 290 11.98 19.23 -4.97
CA LEU A 290 11.68 17.87 -4.51
C LEU A 290 10.96 17.11 -5.62
N VAL A 291 11.43 15.89 -5.89
CA VAL A 291 10.84 14.99 -6.88
C VAL A 291 10.61 13.60 -6.30
N GLY A 292 9.55 12.94 -6.74
CA GLY A 292 9.28 11.53 -6.51
C GLY A 292 9.67 10.73 -7.75
N LEU A 293 10.44 9.66 -7.56
CA LEU A 293 10.81 8.70 -8.59
C LEU A 293 10.04 7.41 -8.32
N VAL A 294 9.37 6.89 -9.33
CA VAL A 294 8.43 5.77 -9.18
C VAL A 294 8.80 4.70 -10.19
N SER A 295 8.88 3.47 -9.72
CA SER A 295 9.18 2.30 -10.53
C SER A 295 8.09 1.25 -10.29
N PRO A 296 7.11 1.12 -11.19
CA PRO A 296 5.96 0.23 -10.99
C PRO A 296 6.36 -1.25 -10.98
N ALA A 297 7.35 -1.61 -11.80
CA ALA A 297 7.88 -2.96 -11.90
C ALA A 297 9.40 -2.94 -12.12
N GLN A 298 10.05 -4.09 -11.90
CA GLN A 298 11.47 -4.24 -12.18
C GLN A 298 11.74 -4.04 -13.69
N GLY A 299 12.75 -3.23 -14.02
CA GLY A 299 13.08 -2.89 -15.41
C GLY A 299 12.10 -1.91 -16.09
N ALA A 300 11.01 -1.51 -15.43
CA ALA A 300 10.12 -0.48 -15.96
C ALA A 300 10.80 0.90 -15.89
N PRO A 301 10.54 1.80 -16.85
CA PRO A 301 11.10 3.15 -16.85
C PRO A 301 10.65 3.92 -15.60
N LEU A 302 11.56 4.72 -15.03
CA LEU A 302 11.28 5.55 -13.88
C LEU A 302 10.42 6.76 -14.28
N SER A 303 9.22 6.87 -13.72
CA SER A 303 8.45 8.11 -13.83
C SER A 303 8.92 9.12 -12.78
N VAL A 304 8.97 10.39 -13.18
CA VAL A 304 9.39 11.50 -12.31
C VAL A 304 8.20 12.39 -12.04
N HIS A 305 7.90 12.61 -10.77
CA HIS A 305 6.83 13.49 -10.31
C HIS A 305 7.44 14.67 -9.57
N LYS A 306 7.27 15.88 -10.09
CA LYS A 306 7.66 17.09 -9.36
C LYS A 306 6.69 17.32 -8.20
N LEU A 307 7.22 17.46 -6.99
CA LEU A 307 6.44 17.64 -5.76
C LEU A 307 6.50 19.08 -5.28
N GLN A 308 7.69 19.67 -5.27
CA GLN A 308 7.91 21.00 -4.73
C GLN A 308 9.07 21.72 -5.44
N GLY A 309 9.05 23.05 -5.40
CA GLY A 309 10.19 23.90 -5.73
C GLY A 309 10.19 24.47 -7.15
N GLY A 310 11.33 25.07 -7.51
CA GLY A 310 11.56 25.78 -8.76
C GLY A 310 11.58 24.90 -10.02
N PRO A 311 11.83 25.49 -11.20
CA PRO A 311 11.95 24.74 -12.45
C PRO A 311 13.06 23.69 -12.35
N LEU A 312 12.87 22.57 -13.04
CA LEU A 312 13.81 21.45 -13.05
C LEU A 312 14.57 21.45 -14.38
N ASP A 313 15.90 21.30 -14.31
CA ASP A 313 16.74 21.12 -15.49
C ASP A 313 16.62 19.66 -16.00
N ALA A 314 16.28 19.49 -17.27
CA ALA A 314 16.08 18.18 -17.89
C ALA A 314 17.34 17.30 -17.84
N LEU A 315 18.53 17.88 -18.00
CA LEU A 315 19.80 17.15 -17.93
C LEU A 315 20.07 16.66 -16.51
N LEU A 316 19.81 17.50 -15.50
CA LEU A 316 19.94 17.11 -14.10
C LEU A 316 18.93 16.03 -13.71
N LEU A 317 17.72 16.05 -14.28
CA LEU A 317 16.72 15.00 -14.07
C LEU A 317 17.16 13.67 -14.68
N GLN A 318 17.73 13.67 -15.88
CA GLN A 318 18.26 12.47 -16.49
C GLN A 318 19.40 11.86 -15.67
N GLN A 319 20.30 12.71 -15.14
CA GLN A 319 21.38 12.28 -14.24
C GLN A 319 20.82 11.69 -12.94
N LEU A 320 19.77 12.30 -12.38
CA LEU A 320 19.10 11.80 -11.19
C LEU A 320 18.48 10.41 -11.44
N GLN A 321 17.78 10.22 -12.57
CA GLN A 321 17.17 8.92 -12.89
C GLN A 321 18.22 7.80 -12.95
N LEU A 322 19.38 8.06 -13.57
CA LEU A 322 20.50 7.12 -13.61
C LEU A 322 21.06 6.84 -12.21
N ALA A 323 21.27 7.89 -11.40
CA ALA A 323 21.79 7.75 -10.04
C ALA A 323 20.81 7.03 -9.09
N ALA A 324 19.51 7.12 -9.36
CA ALA A 324 18.46 6.53 -8.54
C ALA A 324 18.15 5.07 -8.87
N ALA A 325 18.64 4.53 -9.98
CA ALA A 325 18.38 3.15 -10.37
C ALA A 325 18.81 2.16 -9.27
N SER A 326 20.02 2.31 -8.71
CA SER A 326 20.50 1.44 -7.64
C SER A 326 19.69 1.59 -6.34
N ALA A 327 19.27 2.82 -6.00
CA ALA A 327 18.44 3.10 -4.83
C ALA A 327 17.03 2.48 -4.95
N ILE A 328 16.47 2.49 -6.16
CA ILE A 328 15.19 1.85 -6.49
C ILE A 328 15.32 0.33 -6.35
N ASP A 329 16.36 -0.27 -6.90
CA ASP A 329 16.59 -1.72 -6.83
C ASP A 329 16.82 -2.17 -5.38
N GLU A 330 17.63 -1.44 -4.62
CA GLU A 330 17.85 -1.70 -3.20
C GLU A 330 16.54 -1.61 -2.39
N THR A 331 15.72 -0.58 -2.66
CA THR A 331 14.41 -0.43 -2.00
C THR A 331 13.47 -1.60 -2.35
N ARG A 332 13.51 -2.08 -3.60
CA ARG A 332 12.71 -3.24 -4.02
C ARG A 332 13.19 -4.53 -3.38
N ASN A 333 14.50 -4.73 -3.24
CA ASN A 333 15.06 -5.89 -2.57
C ASN A 333 14.65 -5.94 -1.08
N GLN A 334 14.66 -4.79 -0.39
CA GLN A 334 14.17 -4.68 0.98
C GLN A 334 12.68 -5.07 1.09
N LEU A 335 11.85 -4.59 0.16
CA LEU A 335 10.43 -4.94 0.09
C LEU A 335 10.19 -6.43 -0.20
N ALA A 336 10.89 -6.98 -1.20
CA ALA A 336 10.77 -8.38 -1.60
C ALA A 336 11.15 -9.31 -0.44
N LYS A 337 12.24 -8.99 0.29
CA LYS A 337 12.66 -9.74 1.47
C LYS A 337 11.58 -9.78 2.56
N ALA A 338 10.86 -8.68 2.76
CA ALA A 338 9.84 -8.58 3.80
C ALA A 338 8.50 -9.25 3.45
N ILE A 339 8.20 -9.42 2.15
CA ILE A 339 6.97 -10.10 1.70
C ILE A 339 7.19 -11.60 1.53
N LEU A 340 8.41 -12.02 1.17
CA LEU A 340 8.74 -13.42 0.86
C LEU A 340 9.43 -14.17 2.01
N GLY A 341 10.10 -13.46 2.91
CA GLY A 341 10.82 -14.02 4.06
C GLY A 341 9.93 -14.15 5.28
#